data_AF-A0A349PQ97-F1
#
_entry.id   AF-A0A349PQ97-F1
#
_cell.length_a   1.000
_cell.length_b   1.000
_cell.length_c   1.000
_cell.angle_alpha   90.00
_cell.angle_beta   90.00
_cell.angle_gamma   90.00
#
_symmetry.space_group_name_H-M   'P 1'
#
loop_
_entity.id
_entity.type
_entity.pdbx_description
1 polymer ?
#
loop_
_entity_poly.entity_id
_entity_poly.type
_entity_poly.pdbx_seq_one_letter_code
_entity_poly.pdbx_strand_id
1 'polypeptide(L)'
;MNSNIEPTEDLEDELFEHYRFDVPKGQLLLRIDKYLMNMIPNATRNKIQNAATNGDIYVNDIPVKSNYKVKPLDVIRIMLSHPPFENRVDPENIPLDIVYED
;
A
#
# COMPACT_ATOMS: atom_id res chain seq x y z
N MET A 1 -5.87 -19.83 43.67
CA MET A 1 -6.22 -20.89 42.71
C MET A 1 -6.27 -20.24 41.34
N ASN A 2 -5.27 -20.59 40.55
CA ASN A 2 -5.13 -20.54 39.09
C ASN A 2 -5.54 -19.26 38.36
N SER A 3 -4.53 -18.41 38.19
CA SER A 3 -4.18 -17.77 36.93
C SER A 3 -4.50 -18.66 35.72
N ASN A 4 -5.35 -18.14 34.83
CA ASN A 4 -5.36 -18.39 33.39
C ASN A 4 -6.07 -17.18 32.77
N ILE A 5 -5.36 -16.06 32.71
CA ILE A 5 -5.64 -15.05 31.70
C ILE A 5 -4.93 -15.61 30.48
N GLU A 6 -5.68 -16.35 29.67
CA GLU A 6 -5.23 -16.68 28.33
C GLU A 6 -4.88 -15.34 27.66
N PRO A 7 -3.66 -15.17 27.10
CA PRO A 7 -3.49 -14.14 26.10
C PRO A 7 -4.44 -14.57 24.98
N THR A 8 -5.56 -13.87 24.84
CA THR A 8 -6.31 -13.91 23.60
C THR A 8 -5.33 -13.38 22.57
N GLU A 9 -4.70 -14.31 21.86
CA GLU A 9 -4.10 -14.07 20.55
C GLU A 9 -5.24 -13.59 19.65
N ASP A 10 -5.61 -12.32 19.83
CA ASP A 10 -6.22 -11.53 18.78
C ASP A 10 -5.13 -11.44 17.71
N LEU A 11 -5.09 -12.46 16.85
CA LEU A 11 -4.66 -12.38 15.47
C LEU A 11 -5.57 -11.34 14.79
N GLU A 12 -5.50 -10.08 15.23
CA GLU A 12 -5.89 -8.95 14.40
C GLU A 12 -5.02 -9.09 13.17
N ASP A 13 -5.63 -9.37 12.03
CA ASP A 13 -4.97 -9.42 10.72
C ASP A 13 -3.95 -8.28 10.65
N GLU A 14 -2.66 -8.60 10.80
CA GLU A 14 -1.61 -7.60 10.97
C GLU A 14 -1.53 -6.81 9.66
N LEU A 15 -2.21 -5.67 9.61
CA LEU A 15 -2.27 -4.84 8.42
C LEU A 15 -0.99 -4.05 8.31
N PHE A 16 -0.24 -4.28 7.24
CA PHE A 16 1.00 -3.57 6.95
C PHE A 16 0.70 -2.28 6.17
N GLU A 17 1.35 -1.18 6.53
CA GLU A 17 1.31 0.05 5.74
C GLU A 17 2.20 -0.13 4.50
N HIS A 18 1.59 -0.14 3.31
CA HIS A 18 2.32 -0.24 2.03
C HIS A 18 2.68 1.12 1.46
N TYR A 19 1.76 2.08 1.62
CA TYR A 19 1.92 3.42 1.08
C TYR A 19 1.31 4.44 2.02
N ARG A 20 1.98 5.58 2.12
CA ARG A 20 1.49 6.79 2.78
C ARG A 20 1.74 8.01 1.90
N PHE A 21 0.69 8.81 1.71
CA PHE A 21 0.75 10.04 0.93
C PHE A 21 0.13 11.19 1.71
N ASP A 22 0.92 12.23 1.98
CA ASP A 22 0.44 13.49 2.53
C ASP A 22 0.10 14.44 1.37
N VAL A 23 -1.19 14.78 1.23
CA VAL A 23 -1.68 15.53 0.09
C VAL A 23 -1.34 17.02 0.25
N PRO A 24 -0.64 17.64 -0.72
CA PRO A 24 -0.22 19.03 -0.60
C PRO A 24 -1.40 20.02 -0.64
N LYS A 25 -1.22 21.18 0.00
CA LYS A 25 -2.25 22.25 0.09
C LYS A 25 -2.79 22.73 -1.27
N GLY A 26 -2.01 22.60 -2.35
CA GLY A 26 -2.38 23.01 -3.71
C GLY A 26 -3.05 21.91 -4.56
N GLN A 27 -3.30 20.73 -4.01
CA GLN A 27 -3.88 19.62 -4.76
C GLN A 27 -5.29 19.94 -5.26
N LEU A 28 -5.52 19.75 -6.56
CA LEU A 28 -6.87 19.84 -7.12
C LEU A 28 -7.72 18.64 -6.67
N LEU A 29 -9.02 18.89 -6.45
CA LEU A 29 -9.99 17.85 -6.11
C LEU A 29 -10.05 16.78 -7.21
N LEU A 30 -9.53 15.60 -6.88
CA LEU A 30 -9.42 14.47 -7.81
C LEU A 30 -9.98 13.22 -7.13
N ARG A 31 -10.54 12.30 -7.91
CA ARG A 31 -10.91 11.00 -7.36
C ARG A 31 -9.66 10.24 -6.88
N ILE A 32 -9.80 9.50 -5.80
CA ILE A 32 -8.71 8.76 -5.17
C ILE A 32 -8.11 7.70 -6.09
N ASP A 33 -8.92 7.06 -6.94
CA ASP A 33 -8.42 6.11 -7.95
C ASP A 33 -7.43 6.77 -8.90
N LYS A 34 -7.78 7.93 -9.45
CA LYS A 34 -6.91 8.70 -10.35
C LYS A 34 -5.71 9.32 -9.61
N TYR A 35 -5.88 9.73 -8.35
CA TYR A 35 -4.78 10.25 -7.55
C TYR A 35 -3.72 9.17 -7.31
N LEU A 36 -4.13 7.99 -6.82
CA LEU A 36 -3.22 6.89 -6.49
C LEU A 36 -2.53 6.29 -7.72
N MET A 37 -3.19 6.25 -8.88
CA MET A 37 -2.55 5.83 -10.14
C MET A 37 -1.39 6.75 -10.54
N ASN A 38 -1.44 8.04 -10.18
CA ASN A 38 -0.34 8.96 -10.45
C ASN A 38 0.80 8.84 -9.43
N MET A 39 0.49 8.38 -8.21
CA MET A 39 1.46 8.29 -7.11
C MET A 39 2.16 6.94 -7.03
N ILE A 40 1.50 5.85 -7.41
CA ILE A 40 2.04 4.49 -7.34
C ILE A 40 2.43 4.02 -8.74
N PRO A 41 3.73 3.87 -9.03
CA PRO A 41 4.20 3.35 -10.31
C PRO A 41 3.56 2.00 -10.64
N ASN A 42 3.14 1.83 -11.89
CA ASN A 42 2.54 0.59 -12.40
C ASN A 42 1.25 0.14 -11.69
N ALA A 43 0.64 0.98 -10.83
CA ALA A 43 -0.65 0.64 -10.24
C ALA A 43 -1.75 0.67 -11.29
N THR A 44 -2.43 -0.45 -11.46
CA THR A 44 -3.59 -0.53 -12.35
C THR A 44 -4.83 0.02 -11.66
N ARG A 45 -5.74 0.59 -12.46
CA ARG A 45 -7.02 1.10 -11.96
C ARG A 45 -7.81 0.04 -11.21
N ASN A 46 -7.83 -1.19 -11.73
CA ASN A 46 -8.56 -2.30 -11.13
C ASN A 46 -8.02 -2.66 -9.74
N LYS A 47 -6.69 -2.65 -9.56
CA LYS A 47 -6.06 -2.92 -8.26
C LYS A 47 -6.45 -1.89 -7.21
N ILE A 48 -6.41 -0.60 -7.54
CA ILE A 48 -6.80 0.48 -6.62
C ILE A 48 -8.29 0.42 -6.30
N GLN A 49 -9.14 0.09 -7.28
CA GLN A 49 -10.58 -0.03 -7.07
C GLN A 49 -10.94 -1.18 -6.14
N ASN A 50 -10.29 -2.34 -6.32
CA ASN A 50 -10.46 -3.49 -5.44
C ASN A 50 -10.00 -3.16 -4.01
N ALA A 51 -8.81 -2.59 -3.83
CA ALA A 51 -8.32 -2.18 -2.52
C ALA A 51 -9.28 -1.22 -1.80
N ALA A 52 -9.79 -0.19 -2.50
CA ALA A 52 -10.78 0.72 -1.92
C ALA A 52 -12.13 0.04 -1.59
N THR A 53 -12.50 -1.00 -2.34
CA THR A 53 -13.74 -1.77 -2.10
C THR A 53 -13.59 -2.71 -0.91
N ASN A 54 -12.39 -3.27 -0.73
CA ASN A 54 -12.02 -4.14 0.40
C ASN A 54 -11.84 -3.37 1.71
N GLY A 55 -11.74 -2.03 1.66
CA GLY A 55 -11.51 -1.20 2.85
C GLY A 55 -10.03 -1.02 3.18
N ASP A 56 -9.13 -1.30 2.22
CA ASP A 56 -7.68 -1.24 2.39
C ASP A 56 -7.13 0.19 2.25
N ILE A 57 -7.94 1.15 1.80
CA ILE A 57 -7.53 2.53 1.55
C ILE A 57 -8.18 3.47 2.55
N TYR A 58 -7.34 4.18 3.30
CA TYR A 58 -7.72 5.07 4.37
C TYR A 58 -7.40 6.51 4.00
N VAL A 59 -8.29 7.43 4.35
CA VAL A 59 -8.06 8.87 4.27
C VAL A 59 -8.35 9.46 5.63
N ASN A 60 -7.34 10.08 6.25
CA ASN A 60 -7.41 10.58 7.63
C ASN A 60 -7.96 9.52 8.59
N ASP A 61 -7.43 8.30 8.47
CA ASP A 61 -7.78 7.13 9.29
C ASP A 61 -9.19 6.55 9.07
N ILE A 62 -9.90 7.01 8.03
CA ILE A 62 -11.24 6.51 7.68
C ILE A 62 -11.16 5.73 6.35
N PRO A 63 -11.68 4.49 6.28
CA PRO A 63 -11.71 3.74 5.03
C PRO A 63 -12.63 4.41 4.00
N VAL A 64 -12.17 4.53 2.76
CA VAL A 64 -12.91 5.21 1.69
C VAL A 64 -13.06 4.36 0.43
N LYS A 65 -14.14 4.59 -0.31
CA LYS A 65 -14.39 3.98 -1.62
C LYS A 65 -13.66 4.73 -2.75
N SER A 66 -13.53 4.10 -3.92
CA SER A 66 -12.79 4.66 -5.07
C SER A 66 -13.34 5.97 -5.63
N ASN A 67 -14.56 6.37 -5.25
CA ASN A 67 -15.19 7.63 -5.66
C ASN A 67 -14.85 8.81 -4.73
N TYR A 68 -14.11 8.58 -3.64
CA TYR A 68 -13.68 9.63 -2.74
C TYR A 68 -12.90 10.70 -3.50
N LYS A 69 -13.19 11.97 -3.22
CA LYS A 69 -12.49 13.12 -3.80
C LYS A 69 -11.41 13.56 -2.82
N VAL A 70 -10.16 13.31 -3.18
CA VAL A 70 -8.96 13.72 -2.45
C VAL A 70 -8.95 15.23 -2.29
N LYS A 71 -8.78 15.68 -1.05
CA LYS A 71 -8.71 17.10 -0.68
C LYS A 71 -7.28 17.47 -0.30
N PRO A 72 -6.91 18.75 -0.43
CA PRO A 72 -5.68 19.24 0.16
C PRO A 72 -5.59 18.88 1.65
N LEU A 73 -4.39 18.54 2.11
CA LEU A 73 -4.08 18.16 3.50
C LEU A 73 -4.66 16.81 3.95
N ASP A 74 -5.27 16.03 3.06
CA ASP A 74 -5.63 14.64 3.36
C ASP A 74 -4.37 13.80 3.55
N VAL A 75 -4.40 12.88 4.52
CA VAL A 75 -3.39 11.82 4.69
C VAL A 75 -3.98 10.52 4.18
N ILE A 76 -3.41 9.99 3.09
CA ILE A 76 -3.89 8.76 2.46
C ILE A 76 -2.95 7.61 2.83
N ARG A 77 -3.51 6.51 3.34
CA ARG A 77 -2.75 5.30 3.71
C ARG A 77 -3.35 4.08 3.02
N ILE A 78 -2.50 3.16 2.56
CA ILE A 78 -2.93 1.87 2.01
C ILE A 78 -2.39 0.79 2.94
N MET A 79 -3.30 0.05 3.55
CA MET A 79 -3.03 -0.98 4.54
C MET A 79 -3.43 -2.34 3.94
N LEU A 80 -2.51 -3.29 3.83
CA LEU A 80 -2.78 -4.62 3.25
C LEU A 80 -2.32 -5.73 4.19
N SER A 81 -2.93 -6.91 4.09
CA SER A 81 -2.67 -8.09 4.95
C SER A 81 -1.35 -8.82 4.69
N HIS A 82 -0.54 -8.36 3.75
CA HIS A 82 0.79 -8.91 3.47
C HIS A 82 1.82 -7.80 3.62
N PRO A 83 3.11 -8.09 3.88
CA PRO A 83 4.14 -7.06 3.94
C PRO A 83 4.35 -6.40 2.58
N PRO A 84 4.86 -5.15 2.54
CA PRO A 84 5.25 -4.49 1.29
C PRO A 84 6.32 -5.30 0.55
N PHE A 85 6.16 -5.44 -0.76
CA PHE A 85 7.16 -6.10 -1.59
C PHE A 85 8.42 -5.23 -1.69
N GLU A 86 9.56 -5.76 -1.24
CA GLU A 86 10.86 -5.20 -1.56
C GLU A 86 11.26 -5.64 -2.97
N ASN A 87 11.50 -4.70 -3.89
CA ASN A 87 12.12 -4.99 -5.20
C ASN A 87 13.63 -5.21 -5.05
N ARG A 88 14.03 -6.19 -4.25
CA ARG A 88 15.43 -6.59 -4.12
C ARG A 88 15.72 -7.64 -5.19
N VAL A 89 16.47 -7.25 -6.22
CA VAL A 89 17.06 -8.21 -7.17
C VAL A 89 18.26 -8.83 -6.47
N ASP A 90 18.11 -10.06 -5.98
CA ASP A 90 19.26 -10.81 -5.50
C ASP A 90 20.13 -11.25 -6.69
N PRO A 91 21.46 -11.09 -6.62
CA PRO A 91 22.33 -11.55 -7.68
C PRO A 91 22.27 -13.09 -7.77
N GLU A 92 21.80 -13.60 -8.90
CA GLU A 92 21.89 -15.03 -9.21
C GLU A 92 23.28 -15.36 -9.76
N ASN A 93 23.88 -16.45 -9.29
CA ASN A 93 25.16 -16.92 -9.80
C ASN A 93 24.96 -17.61 -11.16
N ILE A 94 24.93 -16.80 -12.23
CA ILE A 94 24.84 -17.26 -13.62
C ILE A 94 26.27 -17.33 -14.17
N PRO A 95 26.79 -18.51 -14.55
CA PRO A 95 28.10 -18.61 -15.19
C PRO A 95 28.03 -17.94 -16.56
N LEU A 96 28.67 -16.77 -16.68
CA LEU A 96 28.83 -16.06 -17.95
C LEU A 96 30.05 -16.61 -18.67
N ASP A 97 29.86 -17.09 -19.91
CA ASP A 97 30.95 -17.40 -20.83
C ASP A 97 31.30 -16.12 -21.62
N ILE A 98 32.20 -15.32 -21.07
CA ILE A 98 32.60 -14.03 -21.65
C ILE A 98 33.66 -14.29 -22.71
N VAL A 99 33.27 -14.29 -23.98
CA VAL A 99 34.17 -14.58 -25.11
C VAL A 99 35.15 -13.42 -25.37
N TYR A 100 34.75 -12.17 -25.11
CA TYR A 100 35.62 -10.98 -25.10
C TYR A 100 35.04 -9.90 -24.18
N GLU A 101 35.91 -9.18 -23.47
CA GLU A 101 35.65 -7.98 -22.66
C GLU A 101 36.75 -6.94 -23.04
N ASP A 102 36.38 -5.68 -23.29
CA ASP A 102 37.32 -4.56 -23.61
C ASP A 102 37.54 -3.67 -22.37
#